data_AF-A0A355GMK4-F1
#
_entry.id   AF-A0A355GMK4-F1
#
_cell.length_a   1.000
_cell.length_b   1.000
_cell.length_c   1.000
_cell.angle_alpha   90.00
_cell.angle_beta   90.00
_cell.angle_gamma   90.00
#
_symmetry.space_group_name_H-M   'P 1'
#
loop_
_entity.id
_entity.type
_entity.pdbx_description
1 polymer ?
#
loop_
_entity_poly.entity_id
_entity_poly.type
_entity_poly.pdbx_seq_one_letter_code
_entity_poly.pdbx_strand_id
1 'polypeptide(L)'
;MLSTFTTTVRTEIELDLDPEQYQKDKAVFDQAHAPLVKALQEYETSSVEPAFIKWLQSGKAATVQLDEWIVPEVIGHTSKGKARFEKLDDGSVLVSGPNINQDSYTFTLRTSVNPIRSIRLEALSHRSLPKQGPGRAVNGNFSLTAFKVNAKSVEDKKATAVELKLTNARATHEQNQTTLSAASAIDGQYGSGWAVDLGGIGKDQAVIFDLEKPLDQAGETELTISMSFTNNVNHSIGRPRFSVSNTTVSEIKTGNGSPEALSQALQFVQEGKPEKLSAAQKEILKRQFEQQDPQWITLKEKVETHLKTEPQPALTKVMICSEGPDIKPVRHHTQGKDFFEETYHLTRGDTDQKGKVASQGFLQVLMRTPQQEESWIEAPPESATTSYRRTSLANWMTDTQQGAGALLARVMANRLWQHHIGTGIVATPNDFGLQGDRPTHPELLEYLANQLIKYDWQLKPLHKEIMLS
;
A
#
# COMPACT_ATOMS: atom_id res chain seq x y z
N MET A 1 -15.63 -33.11 11.32
CA MET A 1 -15.34 -32.00 12.26
C MET A 1 -13.93 -31.44 12.08
N LEU A 2 -12.86 -32.24 12.18
CA LEU A 2 -11.47 -31.77 12.04
C LEU A 2 -11.18 -31.05 10.71
N SER A 3 -11.78 -31.50 9.62
CA SER A 3 -11.77 -30.89 8.28
C SER A 3 -12.24 -29.43 8.22
N THR A 4 -12.90 -28.94 9.27
CA THR A 4 -13.32 -27.53 9.41
C THR A 4 -12.13 -26.58 9.56
N PHE A 5 -11.01 -27.05 10.12
CA PHE A 5 -9.88 -26.19 10.51
C PHE A 5 -8.63 -26.41 9.67
N THR A 6 -8.69 -27.26 8.65
CA THR A 6 -7.49 -27.73 7.92
C THR A 6 -6.80 -26.64 7.11
N THR A 7 -7.51 -25.56 6.80
CA THR A 7 -7.05 -24.38 6.08
C THR A 7 -6.85 -23.15 6.96
N THR A 8 -7.13 -23.26 8.26
CA THR A 8 -7.00 -22.13 9.20
C THR A 8 -5.54 -21.92 9.58
N VAL A 9 -5.08 -20.69 9.41
CA VAL A 9 -3.74 -20.24 9.77
C VAL A 9 -3.80 -19.07 10.75
N ARG A 10 -2.70 -18.84 11.46
CA ARG A 10 -2.49 -17.58 12.18
C ARG A 10 -1.96 -16.55 11.20
N THR A 11 -2.46 -15.33 11.28
CA THR A 11 -2.03 -14.20 10.45
C THR A 11 -2.11 -12.91 11.26
N GLU A 12 -1.47 -11.87 10.77
CA GLU A 12 -1.58 -10.52 11.32
C GLU A 12 -2.34 -9.66 10.32
N ILE A 13 -3.35 -8.96 10.81
CA ILE A 13 -4.08 -7.96 10.03
C ILE A 13 -4.08 -6.64 10.78
N GLU A 14 -4.26 -5.55 10.04
CA GLU A 14 -4.54 -4.24 10.61
C GLU A 14 -6.05 -4.07 10.72
N LEU A 15 -6.55 -3.88 11.94
CA LEU A 15 -7.95 -3.62 12.21
C LEU A 15 -8.10 -2.23 12.79
N ASP A 16 -9.09 -1.49 12.30
CA ASP A 16 -9.62 -0.36 13.04
C ASP A 16 -10.42 -0.89 14.23
N LEU A 17 -10.01 -0.52 15.44
CA LEU A 17 -10.69 -0.95 16.66
C LEU A 17 -11.96 -0.13 16.95
N ASP A 18 -12.13 1.01 16.28
CA ASP A 18 -13.32 1.87 16.41
C ASP A 18 -13.76 2.43 15.03
N PRO A 19 -14.21 1.53 14.11
CA PRO A 19 -14.56 1.93 12.75
C PRO A 19 -15.76 2.89 12.71
N GLU A 20 -16.66 2.83 13.69
CA GLU A 20 -17.80 3.74 13.77
C GLU A 20 -17.36 5.17 14.08
N GLN A 21 -16.40 5.35 15.01
CA GLN A 21 -15.86 6.67 15.32
C GLN A 21 -15.09 7.25 14.15
N TYR A 22 -14.24 6.45 13.49
CA TYR A 22 -13.53 6.89 12.27
C TYR A 22 -14.52 7.35 11.18
N GLN A 23 -15.59 6.59 10.93
CA GLN A 23 -16.60 6.96 9.93
C GLN A 23 -17.30 8.29 10.28
N LYS A 24 -17.61 8.52 11.57
CA LYS A 24 -18.19 9.80 12.03
C LYS A 24 -17.23 10.96 11.81
N ASP A 25 -15.97 10.82 12.23
CA ASP A 25 -14.96 11.87 12.09
C ASP A 25 -14.67 12.17 10.61
N LYS A 26 -14.64 11.12 9.77
CA LYS A 26 -14.47 11.25 8.33
C LYS A 26 -15.64 12.00 7.69
N ALA A 27 -16.87 11.70 8.07
CA ALA A 27 -18.05 12.43 7.58
C ALA A 27 -18.01 13.92 7.94
N VAL A 28 -17.60 14.26 9.17
CA VAL A 28 -17.42 15.66 9.61
C VAL A 28 -16.36 16.37 8.79
N PHE A 29 -15.21 15.70 8.58
CA PHE A 29 -14.15 16.22 7.73
C PHE A 29 -14.64 16.46 6.29
N ASP A 30 -15.31 15.49 5.68
CA ASP A 30 -15.76 15.59 4.29
C ASP A 30 -16.79 16.73 4.11
N GLN A 31 -17.69 16.91 5.09
CA GLN A 31 -18.63 18.02 5.10
C GLN A 31 -17.94 19.39 5.18
N ALA A 32 -16.85 19.51 5.94
CA ALA A 32 -16.06 20.74 6.04
C ALA A 32 -15.14 20.97 4.83
N HIS A 33 -14.63 19.90 4.21
CA HIS A 33 -13.71 19.98 3.08
C HIS A 33 -14.39 20.33 1.76
N ALA A 34 -15.59 19.78 1.53
CA ALA A 34 -16.37 19.99 0.31
C ALA A 34 -16.54 21.46 -0.12
N PRO A 35 -16.94 22.42 0.76
CA PRO A 35 -17.06 23.82 0.35
C PRO A 35 -15.73 24.49 -0.02
N LEU A 36 -14.60 24.05 0.55
CA LEU A 36 -13.28 24.59 0.21
C LEU A 36 -12.88 24.20 -1.22
N VAL A 37 -13.07 22.93 -1.56
CA VAL A 37 -12.82 22.41 -2.92
C VAL A 37 -13.76 23.09 -3.92
N LYS A 38 -15.04 23.22 -3.57
CA LYS A 38 -16.03 23.90 -4.43
C LYS A 38 -15.66 25.36 -4.68
N ALA A 39 -15.23 26.11 -3.67
CA ALA A 39 -14.84 27.51 -3.83
C ALA A 39 -13.61 27.67 -4.76
N LEU A 40 -12.64 26.75 -4.67
CA LEU A 40 -11.49 26.72 -5.57
C LEU A 40 -11.94 26.45 -7.03
N GLN A 41 -12.76 25.42 -7.24
CA GLN A 41 -13.27 25.05 -8.57
C GLN A 41 -14.13 26.15 -9.21
N GLU A 42 -14.98 26.81 -8.41
CA GLU A 42 -15.78 27.93 -8.88
C GLU A 42 -14.88 29.09 -9.33
N TYR A 43 -13.85 29.44 -8.54
CA TYR A 43 -12.89 30.49 -8.91
C TYR A 43 -12.07 30.14 -10.16
N GLU A 44 -11.62 28.89 -10.27
CA GLU A 44 -10.93 28.36 -11.44
C GLU A 44 -11.77 28.54 -12.72
N THR A 45 -13.07 28.25 -12.63
CA THR A 45 -14.00 28.33 -13.76
C THR A 45 -14.41 29.78 -14.06
N SER A 46 -14.73 30.58 -13.04
CA SER A 46 -15.31 31.92 -13.22
C SER A 46 -14.28 33.00 -13.52
N SER A 47 -13.04 32.84 -13.05
CA SER A 47 -12.05 33.91 -13.01
C SER A 47 -10.74 33.49 -13.65
N VAL A 48 -10.16 32.35 -13.25
CA VAL A 48 -8.88 31.90 -13.78
C VAL A 48 -8.98 31.54 -15.26
N GLU A 49 -9.96 30.73 -15.65
CA GLU A 49 -10.07 30.25 -17.03
C GLU A 49 -10.27 31.38 -18.06
N PRO A 50 -11.18 32.34 -17.87
CA PRO A 50 -11.28 33.51 -18.76
C PRO A 50 -9.99 34.35 -18.79
N ALA A 51 -9.34 34.54 -17.64
CA ALA A 51 -8.09 35.30 -17.55
C ALA A 51 -6.94 34.59 -18.26
N PHE A 52 -6.86 33.27 -18.15
CA PHE A 52 -5.89 32.42 -18.81
C PHE A 52 -6.06 32.45 -20.34
N ILE A 53 -7.29 32.35 -20.84
CA ILE A 53 -7.58 32.46 -22.29
C ILE A 53 -7.13 33.82 -22.82
N LYS A 54 -7.42 34.91 -22.09
CA LYS A 54 -6.98 36.26 -22.46
C LYS A 54 -5.45 36.40 -22.42
N TRP A 55 -4.80 35.78 -21.43
CA TRP A 55 -3.35 35.75 -21.32
C TRP A 55 -2.69 35.04 -22.51
N LEU A 56 -3.20 33.85 -22.90
CA LEU A 56 -2.73 33.12 -24.08
C LEU A 56 -2.81 33.97 -25.36
N GLN A 57 -3.90 34.73 -25.53
CA GLN A 57 -4.10 35.60 -26.70
C GLN A 57 -3.19 36.84 -26.69
N SER A 58 -2.71 37.26 -25.53
CA SER A 58 -1.89 38.49 -25.40
C SER A 58 -0.45 38.32 -25.88
N GLY A 59 0.03 37.08 -26.03
CA GLY A 59 1.42 36.76 -26.39
C GLY A 59 2.47 37.17 -25.34
N LYS A 60 2.04 37.72 -24.19
CA LYS A 60 2.92 38.18 -23.09
C LYS A 60 3.37 37.02 -22.21
N ALA A 61 4.18 36.11 -22.77
CA ALA A 61 4.84 35.03 -22.04
C ALA A 61 6.26 35.38 -21.56
N ALA A 62 6.73 36.62 -21.81
CA ALA A 62 8.10 37.06 -21.51
C ALA A 62 8.45 37.14 -20.01
N THR A 63 7.46 37.04 -19.11
CA THR A 63 7.65 37.05 -17.65
C THR A 63 7.78 35.66 -17.03
N VAL A 64 7.67 34.57 -17.80
CA VAL A 64 7.80 33.22 -17.25
C VAL A 64 9.28 32.83 -17.22
N GLN A 65 9.88 32.90 -16.03
CA GLN A 65 11.24 32.46 -15.81
C GLN A 65 11.26 30.93 -15.77
N LEU A 66 11.82 30.32 -16.82
CA LEU A 66 12.06 28.88 -16.86
C LEU A 66 13.20 28.54 -15.90
N ASP A 67 13.04 27.44 -15.17
CA ASP A 67 14.09 26.86 -14.35
C ASP A 67 15.23 26.36 -15.25
N GLU A 68 16.45 26.38 -14.74
CA GLU A 68 17.63 25.81 -15.41
C GLU A 68 17.49 24.30 -15.63
N TRP A 69 16.65 23.65 -14.84
CA TRP A 69 16.26 22.25 -14.96
C TRP A 69 15.00 22.10 -15.79
N ILE A 70 15.11 21.31 -16.85
CA ILE A 70 14.00 20.94 -17.71
C ILE A 70 13.57 19.52 -17.34
N VAL A 71 12.29 19.28 -17.08
CA VAL A 71 11.73 17.96 -16.74
C VAL A 71 11.19 17.32 -18.03
N PRO A 72 11.87 16.32 -18.60
CA PRO A 72 11.41 15.65 -19.81
C PRO A 72 10.17 14.79 -19.56
N GLU A 73 9.45 14.44 -20.63
CA GLU A 73 8.33 13.51 -20.52
C GLU A 73 8.82 12.07 -20.30
N VAL A 74 8.27 11.39 -19.28
CA VAL A 74 8.42 9.94 -19.10
C VAL A 74 7.44 9.21 -20.03
N ILE A 75 7.96 8.61 -21.10
CA ILE A 75 7.18 7.90 -22.12
C ILE A 75 7.14 6.38 -21.92
N GLY A 76 8.01 5.83 -21.05
CA GLY A 76 8.04 4.41 -20.73
C GLY A 76 8.66 4.14 -19.36
N HIS A 77 8.23 3.06 -18.72
CA HIS A 77 8.79 2.59 -17.44
C HIS A 77 8.62 1.08 -17.26
N THR A 78 9.57 0.43 -16.61
CA THR A 78 9.47 -0.99 -16.19
C THR A 78 10.17 -1.22 -14.85
N SER A 79 9.76 -2.28 -14.15
CA SER A 79 10.40 -2.79 -12.93
C SER A 79 10.60 -4.30 -13.04
N LYS A 80 11.76 -4.80 -12.61
CA LYS A 80 12.01 -6.25 -12.49
C LYS A 80 11.04 -6.88 -11.48
N GLY A 81 10.76 -6.18 -10.39
CA GLY A 81 9.82 -6.57 -9.34
C GLY A 81 8.34 -6.37 -9.67
N LYS A 82 8.00 -5.94 -10.89
CA LYS A 82 6.62 -5.61 -11.29
C LYS A 82 5.97 -4.55 -10.38
N ALA A 83 6.77 -3.59 -9.91
CA ALA A 83 6.25 -2.39 -9.27
C ALA A 83 5.32 -1.63 -10.23
N ARG A 84 4.34 -0.93 -9.66
CA ARG A 84 3.43 -0.04 -10.40
C ARG A 84 3.99 1.37 -10.40
N PHE A 85 3.79 2.09 -11.50
CA PHE A 85 4.29 3.45 -11.70
C PHE A 85 3.10 4.35 -12.05
N GLU A 86 2.96 5.45 -11.34
CA GLU A 86 1.93 6.46 -11.54
C GLU A 86 2.61 7.81 -11.82
N LYS A 87 2.40 8.36 -13.01
CA LYS A 87 2.92 9.69 -13.36
C LYS A 87 2.11 10.74 -12.63
N LEU A 88 2.78 11.65 -11.94
CA LEU A 88 2.18 12.76 -11.22
C LEU A 88 2.32 14.07 -12.01
N ASP A 89 1.52 15.04 -11.60
CA ASP A 89 1.40 16.36 -12.23
C ASP A 89 2.68 17.19 -12.24
N ASP A 90 3.59 16.92 -11.32
CA ASP A 90 4.89 17.60 -11.18
C ASP A 90 6.01 16.93 -12.00
N GLY A 91 5.66 15.98 -12.88
CA GLY A 91 6.57 15.20 -13.71
C GLY A 91 7.32 14.08 -12.96
N SER A 92 7.03 13.88 -11.67
CA SER A 92 7.54 12.74 -10.92
C SER A 92 6.74 11.47 -11.19
N VAL A 93 7.29 10.32 -10.81
CA VAL A 93 6.61 9.03 -10.93
C VAL A 93 6.49 8.40 -9.56
N LEU A 94 5.28 8.24 -9.01
CA LEU A 94 5.06 7.52 -7.76
C LEU A 94 5.11 6.01 -7.99
N VAL A 95 5.91 5.31 -7.20
CA VAL A 95 6.12 3.86 -7.29
C VAL A 95 5.37 3.14 -6.18
N SER A 96 4.50 2.19 -6.56
CA SER A 96 3.67 1.42 -5.64
C SER A 96 3.61 -0.07 -6.00
N GLY A 97 2.77 -0.85 -5.32
CA GLY A 97 2.66 -2.30 -5.56
C GLY A 97 3.84 -3.10 -4.96
N PRO A 98 4.19 -4.26 -5.54
CA PRO A 98 5.24 -5.13 -5.01
C PRO A 98 6.56 -4.37 -4.77
N ASN A 99 7.14 -4.55 -3.58
CA ASN A 99 8.49 -4.11 -3.26
C ASN A 99 9.31 -5.36 -2.97
N ILE A 100 10.07 -5.83 -3.96
CA ILE A 100 10.89 -7.03 -3.83
C ILE A 100 12.24 -6.71 -3.16
N ASN A 101 12.99 -7.72 -2.73
CA ASN A 101 14.23 -7.50 -2.00
C ASN A 101 15.24 -6.68 -2.79
N GLN A 102 15.42 -6.98 -4.09
CA GLN A 102 16.32 -6.24 -4.97
C GLN A 102 15.61 -5.99 -6.30
N ASP A 103 15.48 -4.73 -6.68
CA ASP A 103 14.73 -4.31 -7.86
C ASP A 103 15.63 -3.49 -8.81
N SER A 104 15.14 -3.31 -10.02
CA SER A 104 15.72 -2.41 -11.01
C SER A 104 14.62 -1.71 -11.78
N TYR A 105 14.76 -0.40 -11.97
CA TYR A 105 13.83 0.41 -12.74
C TYR A 105 14.48 0.83 -14.05
N THR A 106 13.69 0.79 -15.13
CA THR A 106 14.07 1.39 -16.39
C THR A 106 13.03 2.44 -16.74
N PHE A 107 13.45 3.66 -17.02
CA PHE A 107 12.61 4.73 -17.52
C PHE A 107 13.09 5.16 -18.90
N THR A 108 12.16 5.46 -19.80
CA THR A 108 12.44 6.08 -21.09
C THR A 108 11.86 7.48 -21.07
N LEU A 109 12.74 8.47 -21.21
CA LEU A 109 12.41 9.88 -21.31
C LEU A 109 12.55 10.35 -22.76
N ARG A 110 11.73 11.31 -23.18
CA ARG A 110 11.89 12.00 -24.47
C ARG A 110 12.16 13.48 -24.23
N THR A 111 13.21 14.01 -24.88
CA THR A 111 13.63 15.41 -24.74
C THR A 111 14.19 15.98 -26.04
N SER A 112 14.00 17.29 -26.24
CA SER A 112 14.58 18.12 -27.30
C SER A 112 15.68 19.04 -26.77
N VAL A 113 16.04 18.96 -25.48
CA VAL A 113 17.10 19.77 -24.90
C VAL A 113 18.43 19.44 -25.56
N ASN A 114 19.05 20.46 -26.16
CA ASN A 114 20.36 20.33 -26.82
C ASN A 114 21.24 21.58 -26.57
N PRO A 115 22.51 21.41 -26.17
CA PRO A 115 23.13 20.18 -25.69
C PRO A 115 22.65 19.81 -24.28
N ILE A 116 22.75 18.54 -23.88
CA ILE A 116 22.59 18.14 -22.47
C ILE A 116 23.95 18.07 -21.80
N ARG A 117 24.10 18.75 -20.66
CA ARG A 117 25.34 18.83 -19.88
C ARG A 117 25.23 18.25 -18.48
N SER A 118 24.04 18.27 -17.88
CA SER A 118 23.79 17.69 -16.56
C SER A 118 22.44 16.98 -16.51
N ILE A 119 22.35 15.97 -15.65
CA ILE A 119 21.13 15.22 -15.34
C ILE A 119 20.92 15.27 -13.83
N ARG A 120 19.71 15.62 -13.40
CA ARG A 120 19.28 15.56 -12.01
C ARG A 120 18.28 14.43 -11.82
N LEU A 121 18.52 13.62 -10.81
CA LEU A 121 17.55 12.68 -10.25
C LEU A 121 17.11 13.21 -8.89
N GLU A 122 15.82 13.43 -8.72
CA GLU A 122 15.21 13.70 -7.42
C GLU A 122 14.54 12.43 -6.90
N ALA A 123 14.77 12.11 -5.63
CA ALA A 123 14.02 11.12 -4.86
C ALA A 123 13.12 11.91 -3.90
N LEU A 124 11.84 12.05 -4.26
CA LEU A 124 10.90 12.92 -3.57
C LEU A 124 10.16 12.17 -2.46
N SER A 125 9.87 12.87 -1.38
CA SER A 125 8.99 12.41 -0.32
C SER A 125 7.54 12.31 -0.81
N HIS A 126 6.77 11.44 -0.17
CA HIS A 126 5.33 11.35 -0.40
C HIS A 126 4.63 10.74 0.80
N ARG A 127 3.41 11.22 1.11
CA ARG A 127 2.62 10.78 2.28
C ARG A 127 2.32 9.28 2.29
N SER A 128 2.25 8.66 1.12
CA SER A 128 2.00 7.21 0.98
C SER A 128 3.26 6.34 1.10
N LEU A 129 4.44 6.94 1.20
CA LEU A 129 5.70 6.22 1.33
C LEU A 129 6.08 6.02 2.81
N PRO A 130 6.82 4.95 3.15
CA PRO A 130 7.26 4.71 4.52
C PRO A 130 8.01 5.92 5.10
N LYS A 131 7.69 6.26 6.36
CA LYS A 131 8.24 7.44 7.06
C LYS A 131 8.07 8.76 6.31
N GLN A 132 7.14 8.82 5.35
CA GLN A 132 6.99 9.94 4.42
C GLN A 132 8.33 10.29 3.74
N GLY A 133 9.21 9.30 3.59
CA GLY A 133 10.55 9.46 3.05
C GLY A 133 10.61 9.19 1.54
N PRO A 134 11.79 9.37 0.95
CA PRO A 134 11.99 9.21 -0.49
C PRO A 134 12.11 7.75 -0.95
N GLY A 135 12.32 6.80 -0.02
CA GLY A 135 12.49 5.39 -0.30
C GLY A 135 11.32 4.50 0.12
N ARG A 136 11.29 3.27 -0.42
CA ARG A 136 10.22 2.28 -0.20
C ARG A 136 10.54 1.26 0.92
N ALA A 137 11.73 1.31 1.51
CA ALA A 137 12.06 0.49 2.67
C ALA A 137 11.28 0.95 3.90
N VAL A 138 11.08 0.09 4.90
CA VAL A 138 10.26 0.39 6.10
C VAL A 138 10.76 1.62 6.88
N ASN A 139 12.06 1.90 6.85
CA ASN A 139 12.68 3.09 7.44
C ASN A 139 12.60 4.34 6.54
N GLY A 140 12.00 4.26 5.36
CA GLY A 140 11.91 5.36 4.38
C GLY A 140 13.17 5.58 3.54
N ASN A 141 14.17 4.70 3.65
CA ASN A 141 15.44 4.83 2.93
C ASN A 141 15.42 4.13 1.56
N PHE A 142 16.39 4.48 0.71
CA PHE A 142 16.70 3.77 -0.53
C PHE A 142 18.22 3.55 -0.64
N SER A 143 18.65 2.76 -1.60
CA SER A 143 20.06 2.61 -1.94
C SER A 143 20.24 2.35 -3.43
N LEU A 144 20.55 3.41 -4.18
CA LEU A 144 20.72 3.40 -5.63
C LEU A 144 22.13 2.92 -6.00
N THR A 145 22.25 1.64 -6.35
CA THR A 145 23.53 0.96 -6.57
C THR A 145 24.07 1.10 -7.99
N ALA A 146 23.23 1.49 -8.95
CA ALA A 146 23.68 1.87 -10.28
C ALA A 146 22.71 2.85 -10.90
N PHE A 147 23.23 3.91 -11.53
CA PHE A 147 22.50 4.87 -12.32
C PHE A 147 23.17 5.02 -13.69
N LYS A 148 22.51 4.54 -14.74
CA LYS A 148 23.03 4.57 -16.11
C LYS A 148 22.06 5.30 -17.02
N VAL A 149 22.60 6.06 -17.97
CA VAL A 149 21.81 6.77 -18.97
C VAL A 149 22.33 6.42 -20.35
N ASN A 150 21.43 5.99 -21.23
CA ASN A 150 21.73 5.76 -22.64
C ASN A 150 20.91 6.73 -23.49
N ALA A 151 21.53 7.37 -24.47
CA ALA A 151 20.87 8.28 -25.41
C ALA A 151 20.72 7.65 -26.79
N LYS A 152 19.59 7.91 -27.45
CA LYS A 152 19.35 7.52 -28.84
C LYS A 152 18.59 8.61 -29.58
N SER A 153 19.02 8.94 -30.79
CA SER A 153 18.25 9.81 -31.70
C SER A 153 16.90 9.20 -32.06
N VAL A 154 15.86 10.03 -32.00
CA VAL A 154 14.53 9.67 -32.49
C VAL A 154 14.46 9.78 -34.01
N GLU A 155 15.12 10.78 -34.62
CA GLU A 155 15.09 10.96 -36.08
C GLU A 155 15.89 9.89 -36.84
N ASP A 156 17.04 9.48 -36.30
CA ASP A 156 17.85 8.45 -36.92
C ASP A 156 17.40 7.05 -36.48
N LYS A 157 16.53 6.44 -37.29
CA LYS A 157 16.05 5.06 -37.07
C LYS A 157 17.17 4.01 -37.00
N LYS A 158 18.36 4.30 -37.55
CA LYS A 158 19.53 3.41 -37.50
C LYS A 158 20.45 3.72 -36.32
N ALA A 159 20.24 4.81 -35.58
CA ALA A 159 21.06 5.15 -34.43
C ALA A 159 20.97 4.06 -33.36
N THR A 160 22.14 3.64 -32.90
CA THR A 160 22.28 2.77 -31.73
C THR A 160 22.32 3.63 -30.46
N ALA A 161 21.76 3.11 -29.37
CA ALA A 161 21.86 3.80 -28.09
C ALA A 161 23.33 3.92 -27.63
N VAL A 162 23.72 5.09 -27.14
CA VAL A 162 25.07 5.38 -26.62
C VAL A 162 24.98 5.61 -25.12
N GLU A 163 25.77 4.87 -24.33
CA GLU A 163 25.86 5.08 -22.87
C GLU A 163 26.58 6.42 -22.59
N LEU A 164 25.93 7.29 -21.83
CA LEU A 164 26.46 8.59 -21.42
C LEU A 164 27.31 8.40 -20.18
N LYS A 165 28.58 8.79 -20.25
CA LYS A 165 29.48 8.74 -19.09
C LYS A 165 29.19 9.89 -18.14
N LEU A 166 28.70 9.54 -16.95
CA LEU A 166 28.36 10.46 -15.88
C LEU A 166 29.58 10.72 -14.98
N THR A 167 29.73 11.96 -14.52
CA THR A 167 30.80 12.41 -13.63
C THR A 167 30.27 13.44 -12.62
N ASN A 168 31.13 13.85 -11.69
CA ASN A 168 30.85 14.94 -10.74
C ASN A 168 29.51 14.78 -9.96
N ALA A 169 29.24 13.56 -9.52
CA ALA A 169 28.04 13.22 -8.77
C ALA A 169 27.98 13.99 -7.45
N ARG A 170 26.90 14.71 -7.22
CA ARG A 170 26.73 15.59 -6.05
C ARG A 170 25.29 15.55 -5.56
N ALA A 171 25.06 15.40 -4.26
CA ALA A 171 23.73 15.23 -3.71
C ALA A 171 23.42 16.20 -2.57
N THR A 172 22.13 16.46 -2.35
CA THR A 172 21.63 17.26 -1.21
C THR A 172 21.92 16.58 0.13
N HIS A 173 21.96 15.25 0.14
CA HIS A 173 22.33 14.44 1.28
C HIS A 173 22.94 13.12 0.80
N GLU A 174 23.93 12.63 1.52
CA GLU A 174 24.53 11.32 1.34
C GLU A 174 24.82 10.70 2.71
N GLN A 175 24.58 9.40 2.85
CA GLN A 175 24.70 8.73 4.13
C GLN A 175 26.15 8.65 4.62
N ASN A 176 27.12 8.55 3.70
CA ASN A 176 28.54 8.71 3.99
C ASN A 176 29.32 9.11 2.72
N GLN A 177 30.61 9.41 2.87
CA GLN A 177 31.52 9.80 1.78
C GLN A 177 32.30 8.63 1.18
N THR A 178 31.94 7.38 1.50
CA THR A 178 32.65 6.18 1.03
C THR A 178 31.75 5.38 0.10
N THR A 179 31.09 4.33 0.61
CA THR A 179 30.30 3.39 -0.19
C THR A 179 28.84 3.78 -0.33
N LEU A 180 28.37 4.77 0.44
CA LEU A 180 26.98 5.24 0.44
C LEU A 180 26.86 6.72 0.00
N SER A 181 27.69 7.11 -0.97
CA SER A 181 27.82 8.47 -1.49
C SER A 181 27.05 8.68 -2.80
N ALA A 182 26.90 9.93 -3.24
CA ALA A 182 26.34 10.23 -4.57
C ALA A 182 27.17 9.57 -5.70
N ALA A 183 28.51 9.60 -5.57
CA ALA A 183 29.44 9.00 -6.52
C ALA A 183 29.30 7.47 -6.59
N SER A 184 28.88 6.84 -5.48
CA SER A 184 28.65 5.39 -5.42
C SER A 184 27.51 4.91 -6.32
N ALA A 185 26.63 5.79 -6.80
CA ALA A 185 25.60 5.41 -7.78
C ALA A 185 26.18 5.16 -9.19
N ILE A 186 27.41 5.58 -9.48
CA ILE A 186 28.03 5.52 -10.82
C ILE A 186 29.45 4.91 -10.79
N ASP A 187 29.89 4.34 -9.67
CA ASP A 187 31.24 3.78 -9.50
C ASP A 187 31.40 2.37 -10.08
N GLY A 188 30.29 1.67 -10.35
CA GLY A 188 30.27 0.29 -10.83
C GLY A 188 30.70 -0.76 -9.78
N GLN A 189 30.82 -0.38 -8.50
CA GLN A 189 31.25 -1.28 -7.44
C GLN A 189 30.06 -2.04 -6.84
N TYR A 190 30.26 -3.32 -6.57
CA TYR A 190 29.23 -4.13 -5.93
C TYR A 190 29.08 -3.73 -4.46
N GLY A 191 27.84 -3.46 -4.04
CA GLY A 191 27.53 -3.16 -2.64
C GLY A 191 27.55 -1.67 -2.30
N SER A 192 28.15 -0.83 -3.14
CA SER A 192 28.05 0.63 -3.02
C SER A 192 26.77 1.15 -3.68
N GLY A 193 26.34 2.36 -3.31
CA GLY A 193 25.21 3.04 -3.92
C GLY A 193 24.84 4.32 -3.19
N TRP A 194 24.09 5.24 -3.81
CA TRP A 194 23.63 6.44 -3.13
C TRP A 194 22.48 6.11 -2.16
N ALA A 195 22.65 6.42 -0.88
CA ALA A 195 21.65 6.23 0.18
C ALA A 195 21.51 7.49 1.04
N VAL A 196 20.37 7.63 1.72
CA VAL A 196 19.99 8.89 2.38
C VAL A 196 19.57 8.75 3.84
N ASP A 197 19.92 7.63 4.48
CA ASP A 197 19.75 7.51 5.92
C ASP A 197 20.62 8.54 6.67
N LEU A 198 20.45 8.64 8.00
CA LEU A 198 21.18 9.58 8.85
C LEU A 198 20.91 11.05 8.50
N GLY A 199 19.64 11.40 8.28
CA GLY A 199 19.18 12.80 8.18
C GLY A 199 18.47 13.18 6.90
N GLY A 200 18.48 12.31 5.88
CA GLY A 200 17.79 12.52 4.61
C GLY A 200 16.37 11.96 4.54
N ILE A 201 15.98 11.08 5.48
CA ILE A 201 14.63 10.51 5.59
C ILE A 201 13.60 11.60 5.90
N GLY A 202 12.43 11.51 5.27
CA GLY A 202 11.33 12.47 5.44
C GLY A 202 11.53 13.79 4.69
N LYS A 203 12.55 13.88 3.82
CA LYS A 203 12.87 15.05 3.02
C LYS A 203 13.02 14.65 1.56
N ASP A 204 12.75 15.59 0.67
CA ASP A 204 13.13 15.46 -0.73
C ASP A 204 14.66 15.45 -0.84
N GLN A 205 15.18 14.60 -1.71
CA GLN A 205 16.61 14.49 -1.99
C GLN A 205 16.86 14.61 -3.48
N ALA A 206 18.00 15.19 -3.86
CA ALA A 206 18.44 15.28 -5.24
C ALA A 206 19.89 14.83 -5.36
N VAL A 207 20.21 14.22 -6.51
CA VAL A 207 21.56 14.00 -6.99
C VAL A 207 21.69 14.57 -8.40
N ILE A 208 22.79 15.25 -8.66
CA ILE A 208 23.13 15.78 -9.98
C ILE A 208 24.37 15.05 -10.49
N PHE A 209 24.33 14.70 -11.76
CA PHE A 209 25.44 14.14 -12.53
C PHE A 209 25.74 15.05 -13.71
N ASP A 210 27.02 15.33 -13.96
CA ASP A 210 27.45 15.99 -15.18
C ASP A 210 27.80 14.94 -16.24
N LEU A 211 27.62 15.27 -17.51
CA LEU A 211 28.12 14.42 -18.59
C LEU A 211 29.60 14.76 -18.83
N GLU A 212 30.46 13.75 -18.89
CA GLU A 212 31.88 13.93 -19.24
C GLU A 212 32.03 14.63 -20.61
N LYS A 213 31.14 14.29 -21.55
CA LYS A 213 31.01 14.97 -22.84
C LYS A 213 29.55 15.42 -22.99
N PRO A 214 29.30 16.70 -23.33
CA PRO A 214 27.94 17.14 -23.62
C PRO A 214 27.30 16.25 -24.69
N LEU A 215 26.05 15.89 -24.48
CA LEU A 215 25.26 15.25 -25.52
C LEU A 215 24.75 16.35 -26.45
N ASP A 216 25.44 16.52 -27.57
CA ASP A 216 25.08 17.48 -28.61
C ASP A 216 24.60 16.72 -29.84
N GLN A 217 23.28 16.53 -29.92
CA GLN A 217 22.64 15.81 -31.01
C GLN A 217 21.44 16.62 -31.47
N ALA A 218 21.38 16.89 -32.77
CA ALA A 218 20.24 17.58 -33.35
C ALA A 218 18.97 16.73 -33.18
N GLY A 219 17.85 17.40 -32.88
CA GLY A 219 16.54 16.77 -32.83
C GLY A 219 16.15 16.17 -31.47
N GLU A 220 15.08 15.39 -31.47
CA GLU A 220 14.60 14.69 -30.28
C GLU A 220 15.50 13.50 -29.91
N THR A 221 15.73 13.35 -28.62
CA THR A 221 16.53 12.29 -28.04
C THR A 221 15.71 11.50 -27.03
N GLU A 222 15.79 10.17 -27.13
CA GLU A 222 15.31 9.27 -26.10
C GLU A 222 16.43 8.96 -25.11
N LEU A 223 16.19 9.24 -23.82
CA LEU A 223 17.07 8.87 -22.73
C LEU A 223 16.50 7.65 -22.02
N THR A 224 17.22 6.53 -22.08
CA THR A 224 16.91 5.33 -21.29
C THR A 224 17.71 5.36 -19.99
N ILE A 225 17.03 5.58 -18.88
CA ILE A 225 17.59 5.60 -17.53
C ILE A 225 17.40 4.23 -16.90
N SER A 226 18.50 3.60 -16.49
CA SER A 226 18.50 2.34 -15.76
C SER A 226 18.98 2.57 -14.33
N MET A 227 18.16 2.18 -13.36
CA MET A 227 18.39 2.33 -11.93
C MET A 227 18.40 0.95 -11.26
N SER A 228 19.40 0.67 -10.43
CA SER A 228 19.52 -0.61 -9.70
C SER A 228 19.47 -0.39 -8.19
N PHE A 229 18.87 -1.35 -7.47
CA PHE A 229 18.76 -1.35 -6.01
C PHE A 229 19.12 -2.76 -5.48
N THR A 230 20.41 -3.06 -5.37
CA THR A 230 20.89 -4.45 -5.22
C THR A 230 21.68 -4.74 -3.94
N ASN A 231 21.98 -3.74 -3.11
CA ASN A 231 22.83 -3.91 -1.92
C ASN A 231 22.05 -4.03 -0.60
N ASN A 232 20.71 -3.98 -0.63
CA ASN A 232 19.86 -4.11 0.55
C ASN A 232 18.47 -4.66 0.16
N VAL A 233 17.62 -4.93 1.16
CA VAL A 233 16.29 -5.50 1.01
C VAL A 233 15.25 -4.39 0.93
N ASN A 234 14.47 -4.32 -0.16
CA ASN A 234 13.34 -3.39 -0.34
C ASN A 234 13.73 -1.89 -0.46
N HIS A 235 15.02 -1.57 -0.60
CA HIS A 235 15.56 -0.20 -0.62
C HIS A 235 15.53 0.44 -2.02
N SER A 236 14.35 0.47 -2.65
CA SER A 236 14.13 1.18 -3.90
C SER A 236 13.60 2.60 -3.70
N ILE A 237 13.84 3.50 -4.64
CA ILE A 237 13.29 4.88 -4.61
C ILE A 237 11.77 4.84 -4.83
N GLY A 238 11.03 5.62 -4.04
CA GLY A 238 9.57 5.63 -4.06
C GLY A 238 8.95 6.64 -5.02
N ARG A 239 9.62 7.76 -5.29
CA ARG A 239 9.10 8.79 -6.20
C ARG A 239 10.24 9.49 -6.95
N PRO A 240 10.81 8.88 -8.01
CA PRO A 240 11.81 9.54 -8.84
C PRO A 240 11.21 10.68 -9.68
N ARG A 241 11.96 11.77 -9.84
CA ARG A 241 11.77 12.77 -10.91
C ARG A 241 13.11 12.99 -11.62
N PHE A 242 13.07 13.13 -12.94
CA PHE A 242 14.26 13.33 -13.75
C PHE A 242 14.23 14.72 -14.38
N SER A 243 15.38 15.38 -14.43
CA SER A 243 15.54 16.65 -15.12
C SER A 243 16.88 16.70 -15.84
N VAL A 244 16.95 17.47 -16.92
CA VAL A 244 18.16 17.71 -17.71
C VAL A 244 18.43 19.20 -17.79
N SER A 245 19.69 19.57 -17.97
CA SER A 245 20.08 20.97 -18.19
C SER A 245 21.09 21.09 -19.32
N ASN A 246 21.06 22.24 -20.00
CA ASN A 246 22.01 22.59 -21.05
C ASN A 246 23.27 23.30 -20.54
N THR A 247 23.33 23.58 -19.24
CA THR A 247 24.49 24.10 -18.52
C THR A 247 24.98 23.08 -17.50
N THR A 248 26.21 23.28 -17.01
CA THR A 248 26.69 22.57 -15.83
C THR A 248 26.24 23.34 -14.59
N VAL A 249 25.28 22.78 -13.85
CA VAL A 249 24.62 23.48 -12.73
C VAL A 249 25.37 23.26 -11.43
N SER A 250 25.92 24.31 -10.81
CA SER A 250 26.71 24.15 -9.58
C SER A 250 25.87 24.04 -8.30
N GLU A 251 24.67 24.62 -8.26
CA GLU A 251 23.81 24.61 -7.07
C GLU A 251 23.09 23.25 -6.93
N ILE A 252 23.09 22.69 -5.72
CA ILE A 252 22.45 21.41 -5.43
C ILE A 252 21.25 21.67 -4.53
N LYS A 253 20.06 21.62 -5.11
CA LYS A 253 18.80 21.72 -4.40
C LYS A 253 17.74 20.83 -5.04
N THR A 254 16.77 20.44 -4.23
CA THR A 254 15.49 19.96 -4.73
C THR A 254 14.69 21.16 -5.21
N GLY A 255 13.79 20.95 -6.16
CA GLY A 255 12.98 22.06 -6.68
C GLY A 255 12.29 21.69 -7.96
N ASN A 256 11.18 22.37 -8.26
CA ASN A 256 10.44 22.11 -9.48
C ASN A 256 11.24 22.59 -10.68
N GLY A 257 11.75 21.65 -11.49
CA GLY A 257 12.20 21.98 -12.83
C GLY A 257 11.01 22.38 -13.71
N SER A 258 11.27 23.09 -14.79
CA SER A 258 10.23 23.44 -15.77
C SER A 258 9.92 22.23 -16.65
N PRO A 259 8.67 21.75 -16.73
CA PRO A 259 8.31 20.72 -17.71
C PRO A 259 8.78 21.12 -19.10
N GLU A 260 9.36 20.21 -19.86
CA GLU A 260 9.82 20.56 -21.21
C GLU A 260 8.67 21.04 -22.10
N ALA A 261 7.51 20.40 -21.93
CA ALA A 261 6.27 20.83 -22.54
C ALA A 261 5.90 22.28 -22.16
N LEU A 262 6.28 22.79 -20.98
CA LEU A 262 6.08 24.19 -20.60
C LEU A 262 6.94 25.12 -21.46
N SER A 263 8.23 24.80 -21.65
CA SER A 263 9.13 25.60 -22.49
C SER A 263 8.63 25.69 -23.94
N GLN A 264 8.28 24.54 -24.53
CA GLN A 264 7.70 24.48 -25.87
C GLN A 264 6.36 25.23 -25.96
N ALA A 265 5.52 25.10 -24.94
CA ALA A 265 4.23 25.78 -24.88
C ALA A 265 4.40 27.31 -24.79
N LEU A 266 5.33 27.80 -23.96
CA LEU A 266 5.67 29.22 -23.87
C LEU A 266 6.18 29.75 -25.21
N GLN A 267 6.99 28.98 -25.94
CA GLN A 267 7.44 29.37 -27.27
C GLN A 267 6.26 29.58 -28.23
N PHE A 268 5.27 28.67 -28.26
CA PHE A 268 4.08 28.86 -29.08
C PHE A 268 3.27 30.11 -28.69
N VAL A 269 3.19 30.42 -27.39
CA VAL A 269 2.53 31.65 -26.92
C VAL A 269 3.31 32.90 -27.34
N GLN A 270 4.64 32.89 -27.21
CA GLN A 270 5.53 34.01 -27.60
C GLN A 270 5.51 34.26 -29.11
N GLU A 271 5.42 33.20 -29.92
CA GLU A 271 5.27 33.28 -31.37
C GLU A 271 3.87 33.74 -31.81
N GLY A 272 2.94 33.96 -30.87
CA GLY A 272 1.56 34.34 -31.16
C GLY A 272 0.75 33.20 -31.81
N LYS A 273 1.12 31.95 -31.55
CA LYS A 273 0.50 30.73 -32.10
C LYS A 273 -0.12 29.82 -31.03
N PRO A 274 -0.96 30.34 -30.11
CA PRO A 274 -1.56 29.52 -29.04
C PRO A 274 -2.48 28.40 -29.56
N GLU A 275 -2.91 28.45 -30.83
CA GLU A 275 -3.67 27.40 -31.49
C GLU A 275 -2.87 26.11 -31.71
N LYS A 276 -1.54 26.18 -31.69
CA LYS A 276 -0.66 25.00 -31.81
C LYS A 276 -0.48 24.23 -30.51
N LEU A 277 -0.93 24.77 -29.38
CA LEU A 277 -0.81 24.14 -28.07
C LEU A 277 -1.68 22.89 -28.00
N SER A 278 -1.07 21.76 -27.62
CA SER A 278 -1.79 20.54 -27.26
C SER A 278 -2.62 20.73 -25.98
N ALA A 279 -3.58 19.85 -25.73
CA ALA A 279 -4.38 19.91 -24.49
C ALA A 279 -3.50 19.82 -23.23
N ALA A 280 -2.49 18.95 -23.23
CA ALA A 280 -1.52 18.82 -22.14
C ALA A 280 -0.68 20.09 -21.95
N GLN A 281 -0.23 20.73 -23.04
CA GLN A 281 0.52 21.99 -22.98
C GLN A 281 -0.33 23.14 -22.44
N LYS A 282 -1.61 23.22 -22.81
CA LYS A 282 -2.56 24.20 -22.25
C LYS A 282 -2.75 24.00 -20.76
N GLU A 283 -2.90 22.76 -20.31
CA GLU A 283 -3.07 22.44 -18.89
C GLU A 283 -1.82 22.81 -18.08
N ILE A 284 -0.63 22.50 -18.58
CA ILE A 284 0.64 22.88 -17.92
C ILE A 284 0.78 24.42 -17.83
N LEU A 285 0.46 25.14 -18.91
CA LEU A 285 0.47 26.60 -18.88
C LEU A 285 -0.60 27.17 -17.92
N LYS A 286 -1.77 26.56 -17.85
CA LYS A 286 -2.86 26.96 -16.96
C LYS A 286 -2.43 26.83 -15.50
N ARG A 287 -1.82 25.70 -15.12
CA ARG A 287 -1.27 25.49 -13.77
C ARG A 287 -0.20 26.51 -13.40
N GLN A 288 0.68 26.85 -14.34
CA GLN A 288 1.69 27.87 -14.10
C GLN A 288 1.06 29.26 -13.93
N PHE A 289 0.01 29.55 -14.70
CA PHE A 289 -0.74 30.80 -14.60
C PHE A 289 -1.49 30.91 -13.27
N GLU A 290 -2.11 29.82 -12.82
CA GLU A 290 -2.78 29.70 -11.51
C GLU A 290 -1.85 30.03 -10.34
N GLN A 291 -0.59 29.56 -10.40
CA GLN A 291 0.43 29.85 -9.39
C GLN A 291 0.88 31.32 -9.34
N GLN A 292 0.43 32.16 -10.26
CA GLN A 292 0.66 33.60 -10.24
C GLN A 292 -0.54 34.39 -9.74
N ASP A 293 -1.70 33.74 -9.57
CA ASP A 293 -2.94 34.37 -9.08
C ASP A 293 -3.00 34.31 -7.55
N PRO A 294 -2.90 35.44 -6.82
CA PRO A 294 -2.88 35.45 -5.36
C PRO A 294 -4.15 34.88 -4.72
N GLN A 295 -5.30 35.05 -5.36
CA GLN A 295 -6.58 34.54 -4.85
C GLN A 295 -6.68 33.03 -5.06
N TRP A 296 -6.21 32.51 -6.20
CA TRP A 296 -6.11 31.06 -6.42
C TRP A 296 -5.20 30.42 -5.38
N ILE A 297 -4.00 30.98 -5.15
CA ILE A 297 -3.05 30.49 -4.13
C ILE A 297 -3.72 30.44 -2.75
N THR A 298 -4.40 31.51 -2.36
CA THR A 298 -5.11 31.57 -1.06
C THR A 298 -6.18 30.49 -0.93
N LEU A 299 -6.96 30.23 -1.99
CA LEU A 299 -7.98 29.19 -1.98
C LEU A 299 -7.36 27.79 -1.94
N LYS A 300 -6.30 27.57 -2.73
CA LYS A 300 -5.54 26.32 -2.77
C LYS A 300 -4.93 25.99 -1.40
N GLU A 301 -4.30 26.97 -0.76
CA GLU A 301 -3.73 26.82 0.59
C GLU A 301 -4.78 26.42 1.62
N LYS A 302 -6.01 26.95 1.55
CA LYS A 302 -7.11 26.53 2.44
C LYS A 302 -7.48 25.06 2.24
N VAL A 303 -7.58 24.63 0.98
CA VAL A 303 -7.85 23.21 0.64
C VAL A 303 -6.75 22.31 1.19
N GLU A 304 -5.49 22.63 0.91
CA GLU A 304 -4.34 21.82 1.34
C GLU A 304 -4.14 21.82 2.85
N THR A 305 -4.38 22.95 3.52
CA THR A 305 -4.30 23.05 4.98
C THR A 305 -5.37 22.21 5.65
N HIS A 306 -6.61 22.25 5.16
CA HIS A 306 -7.67 21.39 5.68
C HIS A 306 -7.40 19.93 5.39
N LEU A 307 -6.90 19.58 4.19
CA LEU A 307 -6.59 18.19 3.84
C LEU A 307 -5.60 17.52 4.82
N LYS A 308 -4.71 18.29 5.45
CA LYS A 308 -3.79 17.79 6.49
C LYS A 308 -4.49 17.36 7.77
N THR A 309 -5.75 17.76 8.00
CA THR A 309 -6.56 17.39 9.17
C THR A 309 -7.49 16.20 8.88
N GLU A 310 -7.32 15.53 7.74
CA GLU A 310 -8.11 14.34 7.39
C GLU A 310 -7.89 13.23 8.44
N PRO A 311 -8.96 12.77 9.12
CA PRO A 311 -8.84 11.72 10.12
C PRO A 311 -8.30 10.44 9.47
N GLN A 312 -7.50 9.70 10.22
CA GLN A 312 -6.95 8.41 9.80
C GLN A 312 -7.52 7.31 10.68
N PRO A 313 -7.80 6.12 10.14
CA PRO A 313 -8.28 5.00 10.94
C PRO A 313 -7.22 4.61 11.96
N ALA A 314 -7.64 4.30 13.19
CA ALA A 314 -6.76 3.89 14.28
C ALA A 314 -6.39 2.41 14.14
N LEU A 315 -5.65 2.10 13.08
CA LEU A 315 -5.28 0.74 12.74
C LEU A 315 -4.37 0.13 13.81
N THR A 316 -4.83 -0.96 14.39
CA THR A 316 -4.08 -1.79 15.33
C THR A 316 -3.74 -3.11 14.67
N LYS A 317 -2.46 -3.47 14.71
CA LYS A 317 -2.01 -4.77 14.26
C LYS A 317 -2.46 -5.84 15.26
N VAL A 318 -3.31 -6.75 14.81
CA VAL A 318 -3.83 -7.86 15.64
C VAL A 318 -3.49 -9.20 15.01
N MET A 319 -3.26 -10.19 15.85
CA MET A 319 -3.12 -11.57 15.42
C MET A 319 -4.49 -12.24 15.39
N ILE A 320 -4.85 -12.84 14.26
CA ILE A 320 -6.11 -13.56 14.10
C ILE A 320 -5.85 -14.99 13.60
N CYS A 321 -6.82 -15.88 13.81
CA CYS A 321 -6.89 -17.17 13.15
C CYS A 321 -7.90 -17.08 12.01
N SER A 322 -7.46 -17.19 10.76
CA SER A 322 -8.31 -17.10 9.58
C SER A 322 -7.88 -18.04 8.48
N GLU A 323 -8.65 -18.07 7.40
CA GLU A 323 -8.40 -18.87 6.21
C GLU A 323 -8.86 -18.10 4.97
N GLY A 324 -8.32 -18.44 3.81
CA GLY A 324 -8.65 -17.78 2.56
C GLY A 324 -7.45 -17.62 1.64
N PRO A 325 -7.67 -17.43 0.32
CA PRO A 325 -6.60 -17.29 -0.65
C PRO A 325 -5.73 -16.04 -0.42
N ASP A 326 -6.30 -15.00 0.21
CA ASP A 326 -5.62 -13.72 0.43
C ASP A 326 -4.94 -13.61 1.80
N ILE A 327 -5.02 -14.65 2.64
CA ILE A 327 -4.45 -14.65 3.99
C ILE A 327 -3.00 -15.14 3.93
N LYS A 328 -2.06 -14.29 4.37
CA LYS A 328 -0.64 -14.65 4.51
C LYS A 328 -0.37 -15.22 5.90
N PRO A 329 0.03 -16.50 6.03
CA PRO A 329 0.31 -17.11 7.33
C PRO A 329 1.53 -16.47 8.01
N VAL A 330 1.44 -16.26 9.32
CA VAL A 330 2.60 -16.03 10.17
C VAL A 330 3.18 -17.38 10.57
N ARG A 331 4.42 -17.65 10.13
CA ARG A 331 5.11 -18.92 10.42
C ARG A 331 5.74 -18.90 11.81
N HIS A 332 5.23 -19.75 12.69
CA HIS A 332 5.85 -20.03 13.99
C HIS A 332 6.49 -21.41 13.96
N HIS A 333 7.78 -21.46 13.58
CA HIS A 333 8.61 -22.68 13.63
C HIS A 333 8.03 -23.91 12.90
N THR A 334 7.21 -23.71 11.86
CA THR A 334 6.66 -24.80 11.04
C THR A 334 7.62 -25.21 9.93
N GLN A 335 7.81 -26.53 9.74
CA GLN A 335 8.49 -27.11 8.59
C GLN A 335 7.45 -27.60 7.59
N GLY A 336 7.53 -27.17 6.33
CA GLY A 336 6.61 -27.61 5.26
C GLY A 336 5.56 -26.57 4.85
N LYS A 337 4.39 -27.06 4.39
CA LYS A 337 3.26 -26.21 3.99
C LYS A 337 2.60 -25.56 5.22
N ASP A 338 2.04 -24.36 5.05
CA ASP A 338 1.38 -23.62 6.13
C ASP A 338 0.06 -24.28 6.59
N PHE A 339 -0.58 -25.00 5.68
CA PHE A 339 -1.78 -25.79 5.93
C PHE A 339 -1.91 -26.90 4.87
N PHE A 340 -2.83 -27.84 5.09
CA PHE A 340 -3.15 -28.90 4.13
C PHE A 340 -4.52 -28.65 3.52
N GLU A 341 -4.55 -28.44 2.20
CA GLU A 341 -5.79 -28.19 1.44
C GLU A 341 -6.78 -29.35 1.56
N GLU A 342 -6.26 -30.58 1.59
CA GLU A 342 -7.05 -31.80 1.71
C GLU A 342 -6.63 -32.59 2.95
N THR A 343 -7.61 -33.22 3.58
CA THR A 343 -7.43 -34.21 4.66
C THR A 343 -8.09 -35.50 4.23
N TYR A 344 -7.55 -36.65 4.64
CA TYR A 344 -8.02 -37.96 4.17
C TYR A 344 -8.45 -38.84 5.33
N HIS A 345 -9.41 -39.72 5.07
CA HIS A 345 -9.68 -40.85 5.96
C HIS A 345 -8.53 -41.85 5.89
N LEU A 346 -7.90 -42.14 7.02
CA LEU A 346 -6.78 -43.07 7.08
C LEU A 346 -7.26 -44.48 7.39
N THR A 347 -6.78 -45.46 6.63
CA THR A 347 -7.05 -46.87 6.92
C THR A 347 -6.30 -47.26 8.20
N ARG A 348 -7.05 -47.57 9.27
CA ARG A 348 -6.50 -47.94 10.60
C ARG A 348 -5.51 -46.90 11.18
N GLY A 349 -5.61 -45.64 10.77
CA GLY A 349 -4.72 -44.57 11.22
C GLY A 349 -3.35 -44.51 10.54
N ASP A 350 -3.09 -45.34 9.52
CA ASP A 350 -1.84 -45.33 8.77
C ASP A 350 -1.79 -44.13 7.80
N THR A 351 -0.76 -43.28 7.96
CA THR A 351 -0.58 -42.04 7.18
C THR A 351 -0.24 -42.28 5.72
N ASP A 352 0.29 -43.45 5.37
CA ASP A 352 0.60 -43.83 3.99
C ASP A 352 -0.61 -44.43 3.26
N GLN A 353 -1.63 -44.85 4.02
CA GLN A 353 -2.86 -45.43 3.48
C GLN A 353 -4.01 -44.42 3.48
N LYS A 354 -3.88 -43.40 2.63
CA LYS A 354 -4.90 -42.36 2.42
C LYS A 354 -6.09 -42.91 1.63
N GLY A 355 -7.27 -42.84 2.24
CA GLY A 355 -8.55 -43.13 1.61
C GLY A 355 -9.20 -41.88 1.00
N LYS A 356 -10.52 -41.79 1.10
CA LYS A 356 -11.29 -40.64 0.57
C LYS A 356 -10.93 -39.33 1.28
N VAL A 357 -11.02 -38.21 0.57
CA VAL A 357 -10.94 -36.87 1.16
C VAL A 357 -12.06 -36.71 2.20
N ALA A 358 -11.68 -36.27 3.39
CA ALA A 358 -12.59 -35.95 4.47
C ALA A 358 -13.25 -34.59 4.22
N SER A 359 -14.57 -34.60 4.02
CA SER A 359 -15.37 -33.39 3.95
C SER A 359 -15.63 -32.80 5.34
N GLN A 360 -16.13 -31.57 5.39
CA GLN A 360 -16.74 -31.05 6.61
C GLN A 360 -17.89 -31.98 7.04
N GLY A 361 -18.04 -32.13 8.36
CA GLY A 361 -19.20 -32.80 8.93
C GLY A 361 -19.22 -32.76 10.46
N PHE A 362 -20.32 -33.20 11.06
CA PHE A 362 -20.62 -33.02 12.49
C PHE A 362 -20.68 -34.32 13.28
N LEU A 363 -20.74 -34.25 14.62
CA LEU A 363 -20.84 -35.45 15.45
C LEU A 363 -22.27 -36.00 15.40
N GLN A 364 -22.45 -37.12 14.70
CA GLN A 364 -23.75 -37.77 14.49
C GLN A 364 -24.48 -38.12 15.79
N VAL A 365 -23.76 -38.47 16.85
CA VAL A 365 -24.35 -38.79 18.17
C VAL A 365 -25.03 -37.59 18.83
N LEU A 366 -24.67 -36.37 18.42
CA LEU A 366 -25.27 -35.13 18.91
C LEU A 366 -26.28 -34.54 17.90
N MET A 367 -26.62 -35.29 16.86
CA MET A 367 -27.62 -34.89 15.87
C MET A 367 -28.91 -35.68 16.12
N ARG A 368 -30.06 -35.01 16.03
CA ARG A 368 -31.36 -35.70 16.11
C ARG A 368 -31.67 -36.52 14.86
N THR A 369 -31.30 -36.02 13.68
CA THR A 369 -31.41 -36.76 12.41
C THR A 369 -30.19 -36.52 11.50
N PRO A 370 -29.63 -37.57 10.85
CA PRO A 370 -28.46 -37.42 9.97
C PRO A 370 -28.67 -36.46 8.79
N GLN A 371 -29.89 -36.40 8.24
CA GLN A 371 -30.23 -35.59 7.07
C GLN A 371 -30.19 -34.08 7.32
N GLN A 372 -30.09 -33.64 8.59
CA GLN A 372 -29.99 -32.23 8.95
C GLN A 372 -28.57 -31.66 8.84
N GLU A 373 -27.55 -32.48 8.58
CA GLU A 373 -26.16 -32.03 8.41
C GLU A 373 -26.04 -30.86 7.40
N GLU A 374 -26.76 -30.95 6.29
CA GLU A 374 -26.77 -29.92 5.24
C GLU A 374 -27.33 -28.58 5.73
N SER A 375 -28.20 -28.57 6.74
CA SER A 375 -28.84 -27.35 7.24
C SER A 375 -27.90 -26.41 7.99
N TRP A 376 -26.78 -26.92 8.52
CA TRP A 376 -25.75 -26.10 9.15
C TRP A 376 -24.62 -25.71 8.20
N ILE A 377 -24.51 -26.36 7.03
CA ILE A 377 -23.44 -26.06 6.07
C ILE A 377 -23.80 -24.78 5.32
N GLU A 378 -23.10 -23.70 5.64
CA GLU A 378 -23.21 -22.43 4.92
C GLU A 378 -22.22 -22.36 3.75
N ALA A 379 -22.72 -21.99 2.58
CA ALA A 379 -21.88 -21.63 1.44
C ALA A 379 -21.35 -20.20 1.61
N PRO A 380 -20.08 -19.93 1.25
CA PRO A 380 -19.56 -18.57 1.29
C PRO A 380 -20.29 -17.70 0.25
N PRO A 381 -20.73 -16.48 0.59
CA PRO A 381 -21.25 -15.52 -0.37
C PRO A 381 -20.15 -15.10 -1.36
N GLU A 382 -20.52 -14.60 -2.54
CA GLU A 382 -19.55 -14.25 -3.59
C GLU A 382 -18.47 -13.25 -3.15
N SER A 383 -18.80 -12.36 -2.21
CA SER A 383 -17.88 -11.37 -1.65
C SER A 383 -16.99 -11.90 -0.52
N ALA A 384 -17.15 -13.15 -0.11
CA ALA A 384 -16.39 -13.72 1.00
C ALA A 384 -14.99 -14.17 0.58
N THR A 385 -14.02 -13.85 1.44
CA THR A 385 -12.64 -14.32 1.32
C THR A 385 -12.36 -15.59 2.14
N THR A 386 -13.35 -16.11 2.87
CA THR A 386 -13.21 -17.29 3.76
C THR A 386 -14.14 -18.43 3.34
N SER A 387 -13.91 -19.64 3.84
CA SER A 387 -14.67 -20.84 3.41
C SER A 387 -16.02 -21.04 4.08
N TYR A 388 -16.34 -20.24 5.12
CA TYR A 388 -17.54 -20.36 5.97
C TYR A 388 -17.66 -21.67 6.78
N ARG A 389 -16.72 -22.61 6.64
CA ARG A 389 -16.73 -23.87 7.41
C ARG A 389 -16.79 -23.65 8.93
N ARG A 390 -16.04 -22.68 9.47
CA ARG A 390 -16.08 -22.38 10.91
C ARG A 390 -17.41 -21.76 11.34
N THR A 391 -18.06 -20.98 10.48
CA THR A 391 -19.43 -20.48 10.70
C THR A 391 -20.41 -21.65 10.77
N SER A 392 -20.34 -22.57 9.81
CA SER A 392 -21.15 -23.79 9.81
C SER A 392 -21.01 -24.61 11.10
N LEU A 393 -19.77 -24.74 11.60
CA LEU A 393 -19.51 -25.40 12.87
C LEU A 393 -20.09 -24.62 14.06
N ALA A 394 -19.97 -23.30 14.07
CA ALA A 394 -20.55 -22.47 15.12
C ALA A 394 -22.07 -22.63 15.18
N ASN A 395 -22.75 -22.61 14.03
CA ASN A 395 -24.20 -22.80 13.94
C ASN A 395 -24.64 -24.17 14.48
N TRP A 396 -23.94 -25.25 14.12
CA TRP A 396 -24.22 -26.58 14.67
C TRP A 396 -23.96 -26.66 16.18
N MET A 397 -22.89 -26.00 16.65
CA MET A 397 -22.51 -25.98 18.06
C MET A 397 -23.53 -25.24 18.93
N THR A 398 -24.16 -24.18 18.41
CA THR A 398 -25.12 -23.35 19.15
C THR A 398 -26.58 -23.74 18.91
N ASP A 399 -26.88 -24.64 17.96
CA ASP A 399 -28.23 -25.16 17.76
C ASP A 399 -28.67 -26.07 18.92
N THR A 400 -29.59 -25.57 19.75
CA THR A 400 -30.12 -26.28 20.92
C THR A 400 -31.23 -27.27 20.59
N GLN A 401 -31.77 -27.22 19.37
CA GLN A 401 -32.90 -28.05 18.94
C GLN A 401 -32.42 -29.29 18.22
N GLN A 402 -31.54 -29.15 17.24
CA GLN A 402 -31.13 -30.27 16.37
C GLN A 402 -29.64 -30.60 16.48
N GLY A 403 -28.83 -29.68 17.03
CA GLY A 403 -27.38 -29.78 17.10
C GLY A 403 -26.84 -29.97 18.52
N ALA A 404 -25.58 -29.54 18.72
CA ALA A 404 -24.83 -29.78 19.96
C ALA A 404 -25.11 -28.76 21.08
N GLY A 405 -25.99 -27.77 20.85
CA GLY A 405 -26.20 -26.63 21.75
C GLY A 405 -26.57 -27.02 23.18
N ALA A 406 -27.37 -28.06 23.37
CA ALA A 406 -27.75 -28.51 24.71
C ALA A 406 -26.55 -29.05 25.52
N LEU A 407 -25.60 -29.74 24.87
CA LEU A 407 -24.37 -30.19 25.54
C LEU A 407 -23.40 -29.03 25.73
N LEU A 408 -23.26 -28.16 24.72
CA LEU A 408 -22.42 -26.96 24.80
C LEU A 408 -22.82 -26.09 25.99
N ALA A 409 -24.12 -25.86 26.20
CA ALA A 409 -24.63 -25.04 27.29
C ALA A 409 -24.26 -25.61 28.67
N ARG A 410 -24.38 -26.94 28.87
CA ARG A 410 -23.97 -27.61 30.12
C ARG A 410 -22.48 -27.50 30.38
N VAL A 411 -21.66 -27.77 29.35
CA VAL A 411 -20.20 -27.67 29.46
C VAL A 411 -19.78 -26.24 29.79
N MET A 412 -20.37 -25.24 29.13
CA MET A 412 -20.09 -23.84 29.38
C MET A 412 -20.52 -23.39 30.78
N ALA A 413 -21.75 -23.72 31.20
CA ALA A 413 -22.22 -23.42 32.56
C ALA A 413 -21.32 -24.03 33.63
N ASN A 414 -20.90 -25.29 33.46
CA ASN A 414 -19.98 -25.96 34.36
C ASN A 414 -18.59 -25.29 34.41
N ARG A 415 -18.05 -24.88 33.26
CA ARG A 415 -16.77 -24.16 33.20
C ARG A 415 -16.85 -22.79 33.88
N LEU A 416 -17.94 -22.05 33.65
CA LEU A 416 -18.16 -20.77 34.33
C LEU A 416 -18.24 -20.94 35.84
N TRP A 417 -18.98 -21.94 36.31
CA TRP A 417 -19.04 -22.31 37.72
C TRP A 417 -17.66 -22.66 38.27
N GLN A 418 -16.92 -23.54 37.58
CA GLN A 418 -15.58 -23.94 37.97
C GLN A 418 -14.63 -22.74 38.08
N HIS A 419 -14.69 -21.78 37.15
CA HIS A 419 -13.83 -20.60 37.20
C HIS A 419 -14.11 -19.70 38.41
N HIS A 420 -15.34 -19.69 38.92
CA HIS A 420 -15.73 -18.89 40.08
C HIS A 420 -15.53 -19.63 41.41
N ILE A 421 -15.86 -20.92 41.46
CA ILE A 421 -15.96 -21.73 42.68
C ILE A 421 -14.78 -22.70 42.84
N GLY A 422 -13.90 -22.78 41.84
CA GLY A 422 -12.69 -23.62 41.82
C GLY A 422 -12.93 -25.07 41.38
N THR A 423 -14.11 -25.63 41.64
CA THR A 423 -14.51 -26.98 41.19
C THR A 423 -15.83 -26.92 40.44
N GLY A 424 -15.92 -27.60 39.29
CA GLY A 424 -17.14 -27.70 38.51
C GLY A 424 -18.23 -28.50 39.22
N ILE A 425 -19.50 -28.28 38.85
CA ILE A 425 -20.62 -29.15 39.23
C ILE A 425 -20.36 -30.59 38.77
N VAL A 426 -19.77 -30.73 37.58
CA VAL A 426 -19.06 -31.92 37.09
C VAL A 426 -17.56 -31.64 37.26
N ALA A 427 -16.88 -32.43 38.10
CA ALA A 427 -15.47 -32.20 38.44
C ALA A 427 -14.50 -32.55 37.30
N THR A 428 -14.96 -33.28 36.28
CA THR A 428 -14.25 -33.56 35.01
C THR A 428 -14.73 -32.62 33.89
N PRO A 429 -14.26 -31.37 33.79
CA PRO A 429 -14.82 -30.36 32.86
C PRO A 429 -14.64 -30.68 31.37
N ASN A 430 -13.81 -31.67 31.03
CA ASN A 430 -13.57 -32.11 29.66
C ASN A 430 -14.26 -33.45 29.32
N ASP A 431 -14.95 -34.08 30.27
CA ASP A 431 -15.65 -35.35 30.06
C ASP A 431 -17.00 -35.35 30.78
N PHE A 432 -18.06 -35.23 29.98
CA PHE A 432 -19.48 -35.33 30.39
C PHE A 432 -20.08 -36.68 30.01
N GLY A 433 -19.25 -37.61 29.53
CA GLY A 433 -19.63 -38.96 29.15
C GLY A 433 -19.62 -39.92 30.34
N LEU A 434 -19.74 -41.21 30.03
CA LEU A 434 -19.81 -42.28 31.05
C LEU A 434 -18.50 -42.48 31.83
N GLN A 435 -17.38 -41.95 31.32
CA GLN A 435 -16.07 -42.00 31.98
C GLN A 435 -15.80 -40.78 32.87
N GLY A 436 -16.62 -39.73 32.74
CA GLY A 436 -16.56 -38.54 33.59
C GLY A 436 -17.33 -38.68 34.90
N ASP A 437 -17.12 -37.72 35.79
CA ASP A 437 -17.86 -37.62 37.04
C ASP A 437 -19.33 -37.25 36.79
N ARG A 438 -20.22 -37.78 37.64
CA ARG A 438 -21.63 -37.34 37.62
C ARG A 438 -21.74 -35.93 38.20
N PRO A 439 -22.70 -35.11 37.72
CA PRO A 439 -22.95 -33.80 38.32
C PRO A 439 -23.35 -33.96 39.78
N THR A 440 -22.69 -33.22 40.66
CA THR A 440 -23.02 -33.18 42.10
C THR A 440 -24.42 -32.59 42.33
N HIS A 441 -24.80 -31.60 41.51
CA HIS A 441 -26.08 -30.91 41.56
C HIS A 441 -26.67 -30.85 40.14
N PRO A 442 -27.30 -31.94 39.66
CA PRO A 442 -27.79 -32.03 38.27
C PRO A 442 -28.82 -30.96 37.94
N GLU A 443 -29.76 -30.67 38.84
CA GLU A 443 -30.81 -29.66 38.61
C GLU A 443 -30.23 -28.25 38.48
N LEU A 444 -29.19 -27.93 39.27
CA LEU A 444 -28.49 -26.65 39.17
C LEU A 444 -27.76 -26.52 37.83
N LEU A 445 -27.11 -27.58 37.37
CA LEU A 445 -26.45 -27.59 36.06
C LEU A 445 -27.44 -27.37 34.92
N GLU A 446 -28.60 -28.05 34.96
CA GLU A 446 -29.66 -27.85 33.97
C GLU A 446 -30.23 -26.42 34.03
N TYR A 447 -30.42 -25.88 35.24
CA TYR A 447 -30.87 -24.50 35.42
C TYR A 447 -29.90 -23.51 34.76
N LEU A 448 -28.62 -23.56 35.09
CA LEU A 448 -27.61 -22.64 34.56
C LEU A 448 -27.43 -22.80 33.04
N ALA A 449 -27.51 -24.02 32.51
CA ALA A 449 -27.46 -24.28 31.08
C ALA A 449 -28.66 -23.65 30.34
N ASN A 450 -29.88 -23.78 30.88
CA ASN A 450 -31.07 -23.17 30.32
C ASN A 450 -31.03 -21.63 30.40
N GLN A 451 -30.47 -21.08 31.48
CA GLN A 451 -30.26 -19.64 31.60
C GLN A 451 -29.28 -19.12 30.55
N LEU A 452 -28.19 -19.85 30.26
CA LEU A 452 -27.25 -19.47 29.19
C LEU A 452 -27.94 -19.36 27.82
N ILE A 453 -28.81 -20.31 27.50
CA ILE A 453 -29.58 -20.32 26.24
C ILE A 453 -30.57 -19.15 26.23
N LYS A 454 -31.27 -18.91 27.35
CA LYS A 454 -32.23 -17.81 27.49
C LYS A 454 -31.57 -16.43 27.38
N TYR A 455 -30.31 -16.30 27.80
CA TYR A 455 -29.51 -15.08 27.64
C TYR A 455 -28.83 -14.97 26.27
N ASP A 456 -29.24 -15.78 25.29
CA ASP A 456 -28.68 -15.76 23.94
C ASP A 456 -27.15 -15.90 23.95
N TRP A 457 -26.66 -16.88 24.72
CA TRP A 457 -25.23 -17.20 24.87
C TRP A 457 -24.38 -16.09 25.51
N GLN A 458 -24.98 -15.02 26.04
CA GLN A 458 -24.26 -13.99 26.75
C GLN A 458 -23.77 -14.48 28.12
N LEU A 459 -22.45 -14.41 28.34
CA LEU A 459 -21.84 -14.90 29.59
C LEU A 459 -22.04 -13.93 30.77
N LYS A 460 -22.13 -12.62 30.52
CA LYS A 460 -22.21 -11.60 31.59
C LYS A 460 -23.44 -11.76 32.50
N PRO A 461 -24.68 -11.94 31.99
CA PRO A 461 -25.83 -12.16 32.85
C PRO A 461 -25.71 -13.45 33.68
N LEU A 462 -25.19 -14.52 33.09
CA LEU A 462 -25.00 -15.80 33.80
C LEU A 462 -23.94 -15.70 34.90
N HIS A 463 -22.84 -14.98 34.66
CA HIS A 463 -21.87 -14.67 35.72
C HIS A 463 -22.52 -13.94 36.89
N LYS A 464 -23.35 -12.92 36.62
CA LYS A 464 -24.08 -12.19 37.65
C LYS A 464 -25.01 -13.10 38.44
N GLU A 465 -25.71 -14.01 37.78
CA GLU A 465 -26.61 -14.95 38.40
C GLU A 465 -25.90 -15.90 39.36
N ILE A 466 -24.77 -16.49 38.96
CA ILE A 466 -23.94 -17.36 39.82
C ILE A 466 -23.42 -16.60 41.06
N MET A 467 -23.15 -15.29 40.94
CA MET A 467 -22.64 -14.47 42.04
C MET A 467 -23.72 -13.94 42.99
N LEU A 468 -24.99 -13.99 42.59
CA LEU A 468 -26.12 -13.50 43.39
C LEU A 468 -26.92 -14.64 44.05
N SER A 469 -26.66 -15.88 43.68
CA SER A 469 -27.31 -17.10 44.18
C SER A 469 -26.77 -17.58 45.52
#